data_AF-A0A957U2M6-F1
#
_entry.id   AF-A0A957U2M6-F1
#
_cell.length_a   1.000
_cell.length_b   1.000
_cell.length_c   1.000
_cell.angle_alpha   90.00
_cell.angle_beta   90.00
_cell.angle_gamma   90.00
#
_symmetry.space_group_name_H-M   'P 1'
#
loop_
_entity.id
_entity.type
_entity.pdbx_description
1 polymer ?
#
loop_
_entity_poly.entity_id
_entity_poly.type
_entity_poly.pdbx_seq_one_letter_code
_entity_poly.pdbx_strand_id
1 'polypeptide(L)' 'MVEREVLIARKQDVRRRLAQARRQLEDAQATSDQDDRRARRLIAKLESQVDALMAQEYALRVAIDRSR' A
#
# COMPACT_ATOMS: atom_id res chain seq x y z
N MET A 1 -12.91 1.58 24.14
CA MET A 1 -13.66 1.35 22.88
C MET A 1 -13.16 2.23 21.73
N VAL A 2 -12.90 3.53 21.94
CA VAL A 2 -12.45 4.48 20.88
C VAL A 2 -11.15 4.07 20.16
N GLU A 3 -10.17 3.51 20.88
CA GLU A 3 -8.86 3.19 20.30
C GLU A 3 -8.93 2.14 19.17
N ARG A 4 -9.75 1.09 19.35
CA ARG A 4 -9.93 0.05 18.34
C ARG A 4 -10.58 0.59 17.06
N GLU A 5 -11.55 1.48 17.20
CA GLU A 5 -12.23 2.12 16.06
C GLU A 5 -11.27 3.01 15.27
N VAL A 6 -10.38 3.74 15.95
CA VAL A 6 -9.32 4.53 15.30
C VAL A 6 -8.36 3.62 14.52
N LEU A 7 -7.96 2.48 15.08
CA LEU A 7 -7.10 1.51 14.38
C LEU A 7 -7.78 0.94 13.13
N ILE A 8 -9.08 0.64 13.21
CA ILE A 8 -9.88 0.18 12.06
C ILE A 8 -9.95 1.25 10.98
N ALA A 9 -10.22 2.52 11.35
CA ALA A 9 -10.27 3.62 10.40
C ALA A 9 -8.92 3.82 9.68
N ARG A 10 -7.81 3.77 10.42
CA ARG A 10 -6.45 3.82 9.85
C ARG A 10 -6.20 2.65 8.89
N LYS A 11 -6.63 1.43 9.25
CA LYS A 11 -6.50 0.26 8.37
C LYS A 11 -7.27 0.43 7.06
N GLN A 12 -8.48 0.99 7.10
CA GLN A 12 -9.25 1.29 5.88
C GLN A 12 -8.55 2.33 5.00
N ASP A 13 -7.92 3.34 5.61
CA ASP A 13 -7.14 4.31 4.86
C ASP A 13 -5.92 3.70 4.17
N VAL A 14 -5.15 2.87 4.89
CA VAL A 14 -4.01 2.13 4.31
C VAL A 14 -4.47 1.23 3.16
N ARG A 15 -5.63 0.57 3.28
CA ARG A 15 -6.20 -0.25 2.19
C ARG A 15 -6.54 0.56 0.94
N ARG A 16 -7.11 1.77 1.10
CA ARG A 16 -7.37 2.67 -0.05
C ARG A 16 -6.08 3.08 -0.74
N ARG A 17 -5.07 3.46 0.03
CA ARG A 17 -3.74 3.82 -0.50
C ARG A 17 -3.07 2.64 -1.21
N LEU A 18 -3.18 1.44 -0.65
CA LEU A 18 -2.65 0.22 -1.26
C LEU A 18 -3.32 -0.09 -2.59
N ALA A 19 -4.64 0.03 -2.67
CA ALA A 19 -5.39 -0.16 -3.92
C ALA A 19 -4.97 0.88 -4.99
N GLN A 20 -4.80 2.14 -4.59
CA GLN A 20 -4.32 3.19 -5.50
C GLN A 20 -2.90 2.91 -5.99
N ALA A 21 -1.96 2.57 -5.11
CA ALA A 21 -0.58 2.28 -5.47
C ALA A 21 -0.47 1.07 -6.41
N ARG A 22 -1.29 0.02 -6.18
CA ARG A 22 -1.36 -1.15 -7.07
C ARG A 22 -1.87 -0.81 -8.46
N ARG A 23 -2.92 0.02 -8.57
CA ARG A 23 -3.40 0.49 -9.88
C ARG A 23 -2.34 1.30 -10.62
N GLN A 24 -1.67 2.21 -9.92
CA GLN A 24 -0.58 2.99 -10.51
C GLN A 24 0.58 2.10 -10.97
N LEU A 25 0.90 1.05 -10.20
CA LEU A 25 1.92 0.07 -10.58
C LEU A 25 1.51 -0.71 -11.83
N GLU A 26 0.27 -1.18 -11.89
CA GLU A 26 -0.30 -1.90 -13.03
C GLU A 26 -0.32 -1.01 -14.29
N ASP A 27 -0.79 0.23 -14.17
CA ASP A 27 -0.80 1.21 -15.26
C ASP A 27 0.64 1.50 -15.74
N ALA A 28 1.58 1.68 -14.81
CA ALA A 28 2.98 1.89 -15.14
C ALA A 28 3.55 0.67 -15.87
N GLN A 29 3.32 -0.55 -15.38
CA GLN A 29 3.80 -1.78 -16.03
C GLN A 29 3.18 -1.99 -17.42
N ALA A 30 1.92 -1.61 -17.63
CA ALA A 30 1.22 -1.76 -18.90
C ALA A 30 1.66 -0.74 -19.97
N THR A 31 2.07 0.46 -19.55
CA THR A 31 2.42 1.58 -20.46
C THR A 31 3.92 1.79 -20.63
N SER A 32 4.74 1.15 -19.81
CA SER A 32 6.19 1.36 -19.83
C SER A 32 6.86 0.51 -20.89
N ASP A 33 7.65 1.16 -21.74
CA ASP A 33 8.60 0.47 -22.59
C ASP A 33 9.74 -0.07 -21.72
N GLN A 34 10.10 -1.35 -21.89
CA GLN A 34 11.01 -2.03 -20.95
C GLN A 34 12.38 -1.36 -20.87
N ASP A 35 12.81 -0.59 -21.87
CA ASP A 35 14.11 0.09 -21.90
C ASP A 35 14.13 1.51 -21.32
N ASP A 36 12.98 2.07 -20.91
CA ASP A 36 12.96 3.37 -20.26
C ASP A 36 13.41 3.29 -18.79
N ARG A 37 14.60 3.84 -18.51
CA ARG A 37 15.14 3.93 -17.14
C ARG A 37 14.25 4.72 -16.19
N ARG A 38 13.50 5.72 -16.67
CA ARG A 38 12.58 6.49 -15.82
C ARG A 38 11.39 5.65 -15.41
N ALA A 39 10.83 4.90 -16.35
CA ALA A 39 9.76 3.94 -16.11
C ALA A 39 10.18 2.86 -15.10
N ARG A 40 11.35 2.24 -15.27
CA ARG A 40 11.88 1.25 -14.32
C ARG A 40 12.00 1.80 -12.88
N ARG A 41 12.47 3.05 -12.74
CA ARG A 41 12.58 3.70 -11.42
C ARG A 41 11.21 3.99 -10.80
N LEU A 42 10.24 4.39 -11.61
CA LEU A 42 8.87 4.62 -11.14
C LEU A 42 8.23 3.32 -10.65
N ILE A 43 8.36 2.23 -11.43
CA ILE A 43 7.86 0.90 -11.07
C ILE A 43 8.48 0.44 -9.74
N ALA A 44 9.81 0.49 -9.61
CA ALA A 44 10.49 0.09 -8.37
C ALA A 44 10.04 0.92 -7.15
N LYS A 45 9.77 2.22 -7.34
CA LYS A 45 9.22 3.08 -6.29
C LYS A 45 7.81 2.66 -5.88
N LEU A 46 6.96 2.36 -6.86
CA LEU A 46 5.58 1.92 -6.62
C LEU A 46 5.53 0.55 -5.95
N GLU A 47 6.39 -0.39 -6.35
CA GLU A 47 6.58 -1.69 -5.67
C GLU A 47 6.96 -1.51 -4.21
N SER A 48 7.98 -0.69 -3.93
CA SER A 48 8.40 -0.37 -2.57
C SER A 48 7.28 0.26 -1.73
N GLN A 49 6.46 1.13 -2.34
CA GLN A 49 5.28 1.71 -1.67
C GLN A 49 4.21 0.66 -1.37
N VAL A 50 3.95 -0.25 -2.29
CA VAL A 50 3.00 -1.36 -2.10
C VAL A 50 3.47 -2.24 -0.94
N ASP A 51 4.75 -2.62 -0.90
CA ASP A 51 5.31 -3.44 0.18
C ASP A 51 5.21 -2.75 1.55
N ALA A 52 5.54 -1.46 1.61
CA ALA A 52 5.43 -0.67 2.84
C ALA A 52 3.97 -0.60 3.34
N LEU A 53 3.01 -0.41 2.44
CA LEU A 53 1.59 -0.35 2.77
C LEU A 53 1.05 -1.71 3.21
N MET A 54 1.51 -2.82 2.61
CA MET A 54 1.16 -4.17 3.06
C MET A 54 1.68 -4.44 4.48
N ALA A 55 2.93 -4.05 4.78
CA ALA A 55 3.50 -4.16 6.12
C ALA A 55 2.71 -3.34 7.16
N GLN A 56 2.29 -2.12 6.80
CA GLN A 56 1.44 -1.29 7.65
C GLN A 56 0.05 -1.89 7.89
N GLU A 57 -0.58 -2.46 6.85
CA GLU A 57 -1.88 -3.14 6.98
C GLU A 57 -1.80 -4.34 7.94
N TYR A 58 -0.72 -5.11 7.83
CA TYR A 58 -0.42 -6.22 8.73
C TYR A 58 -0.24 -5.75 10.18
N ALA A 59 0.59 -4.73 10.40
CA ALA A 59 0.83 -4.18 11.74
C ALA A 59 -0.47 -3.66 12.38
N LEU A 60 -1.32 -2.98 11.61
CA LEU A 60 -2.62 -2.51 12.07
C LEU A 60 -3.58 -3.66 12.39
N ARG A 61 -3.56 -4.74 11.60
CA ARG A 61 -4.33 -5.96 11.91
C ARG A 61 -3.92 -6.53 13.27
N VAL A 62 -2.61 -6.72 13.51
CA VAL A 62 -2.09 -7.22 14.79
C VAL A 62 -2.47 -6.29 15.95
N ALA A 63 -2.39 -4.96 15.77
CA ALA A 63 -2.78 -4.00 16.79
C ALA A 63 -4.27 -4.08 17.15
N ILE A 64 -5.15 -4.20 16.15
CA ILE A 64 -6.60 -4.38 16.35
C ILE A 64 -6.92 -5.68 17.10
N ASP A 65 -6.21 -6.76 16.77
CA ASP A 65 -6.39 -8.06 17.41
C ASP A 65 -5.92 -8.03 18.89
N ARG A 66 -4.90 -7.22 19.20
CA ARG A 66 -4.41 -7.01 20.57
C ARG A 66 -5.24 -6.04 21.39
N SER A 67 -5.96 -5.12 20.75
CA SER A 67 -6.85 -4.15 21.42
C SER A 67 -8.24 -4.72 21.73
N ARG A 68 -8.36 -6.04 21.88
CA ARG A 68 -9.62 -6.78 21.94
C ARG A 68 -10.07 -7.02 23.37
#